data_AF-A0A8T4N5S1-F1
#
_entry.id   AF-A0A8T4N5S1-F1
#
_cell.length_a   1.000
_cell.length_b   1.000
_cell.length_c   1.000
_cell.angle_alpha   90.00
_cell.angle_beta   90.00
_cell.angle_gamma   90.00
#
_symmetry.space_group_name_H-M   'P 1'
#
loop_
_entity.id
_entity.type
_entity.pdbx_description
1 polymer ?
#
loop_
_entity_poly.entity_id
_entity_poly.type
_entity_poly.pdbx_seq_one_letter_code
_entity_poly.pdbx_strand_id
1 'polypeptide(L)'
;AKEVFATTGIRMQLTNKENILSGMPFQIINNNAKDIQEKFAKEFKDTLKIDNEGIIIKADSLGSLEALLTLLKQANIPVVKAGIGQISKGDIGAAKANLELNQLNAVILGFNVEIESDLKPEDVKIITNKVVYRLIEDIQAWRTERQAQIEKDRMMELSQICKLEILHKFQFRNSNPAIFGIRVLAGNLKRGIQLIDETDEQIARVKAIEEEKNSVEEVSEGKEVAISLPGTNFERQLADKKYLYNQISESQFKHFKKNKDLLSESEIKAISEIAEIKRKKKSEWGK
;
A
#
# COMPACT_ATOMS: atom_id res chain seq x y z
N ALA A 1 36.10 -22.65 -42.92
CA ALA A 1 35.95 -21.56 -43.91
C ALA A 1 36.71 -20.34 -43.40
N LYS A 2 37.32 -19.53 -44.28
CA LYS A 2 38.03 -18.29 -43.89
C LYS A 2 37.09 -17.07 -43.83
N GLU A 3 35.96 -17.14 -44.52
CA GLU A 3 34.93 -16.10 -44.57
C GLU A 3 33.56 -16.77 -44.53
N VAL A 4 32.53 -16.00 -44.18
CA VAL A 4 31.15 -16.46 -44.02
C VAL A 4 30.19 -15.39 -44.52
N PHE A 5 29.11 -15.79 -45.17
CA PHE A 5 28.08 -14.89 -45.69
C PHE A 5 26.73 -15.15 -45.01
N ALA A 6 25.87 -14.13 -44.93
CA ALA A 6 24.51 -14.31 -44.47
C ALA A 6 23.72 -15.21 -45.45
N THR A 7 22.86 -16.13 -45.01
CA THR A 7 22.45 -16.44 -43.62
C THR A 7 23.19 -17.66 -43.10
N THR A 8 24.16 -17.47 -42.18
CA THR A 8 24.95 -18.58 -41.61
C THR A 8 25.15 -18.40 -40.10
N GLY A 9 24.93 -19.47 -39.33
CA GLY A 9 25.28 -19.52 -37.92
C GLY A 9 26.79 -19.75 -37.72
N ILE A 10 27.41 -18.98 -36.86
CA ILE A 10 28.86 -19.08 -36.59
C ILE A 10 29.14 -19.28 -35.11
N ARG A 11 30.20 -20.04 -34.81
CA ARG A 11 30.76 -20.15 -33.46
C ARG A 11 32.06 -19.34 -33.43
N MET A 12 32.06 -18.24 -32.67
CA MET A 12 33.23 -17.37 -32.52
C MET A 12 34.02 -17.74 -31.27
N GLN A 13 35.34 -17.83 -31.42
CA GLN A 13 36.26 -17.88 -30.29
C GLN A 13 36.80 -16.47 -30.06
N LEU A 14 36.47 -15.89 -28.91
CA LEU A 14 36.88 -14.54 -28.53
C LEU A 14 38.08 -14.60 -27.60
N THR A 15 39.03 -13.68 -27.80
CA THR A 15 40.23 -13.55 -26.97
C THR A 15 39.91 -13.02 -25.57
N ASN A 16 38.91 -12.13 -25.48
CA ASN A 16 38.31 -11.68 -24.22
C ASN A 16 36.78 -11.75 -24.36
N LYS A 17 36.09 -12.18 -23.29
CA LYS A 17 34.63 -12.30 -23.20
C LYS A 17 34.02 -11.40 -22.12
N GLU A 18 34.83 -10.65 -21.41
CA GLU A 18 34.35 -9.77 -20.34
C GLU A 18 33.28 -8.81 -20.86
N ASN A 19 32.19 -8.67 -20.11
CA ASN A 19 31.07 -7.78 -20.38
C ASN A 19 30.28 -8.04 -21.68
N ILE A 20 30.46 -9.20 -22.34
CA ILE A 20 29.63 -9.61 -23.47
C ILE A 20 28.39 -10.33 -22.96
N LEU A 21 27.22 -9.74 -23.22
CA LEU A 21 25.93 -10.29 -22.82
C LEU A 21 25.26 -11.02 -23.99
N SER A 22 24.45 -12.02 -23.66
CA SER A 22 23.64 -12.73 -24.66
C SER A 22 22.65 -11.78 -25.33
N GLY A 23 22.50 -11.91 -26.65
CA GLY A 23 21.63 -11.06 -27.46
C GLY A 23 22.24 -9.72 -27.89
N MET A 24 23.48 -9.41 -27.51
CA MET A 24 24.17 -8.23 -28.04
C MET A 24 24.43 -8.37 -29.54
N PRO A 25 24.18 -7.33 -30.34
CA PRO A 25 24.55 -7.34 -31.75
C PRO A 25 26.07 -7.28 -31.89
N PHE A 26 26.58 -7.77 -33.02
CA PHE A 26 27.98 -7.63 -33.40
C PHE A 26 28.05 -7.09 -34.82
N GLN A 27 29.12 -6.33 -35.09
CA GLN A 27 29.34 -5.76 -36.42
C GLN A 27 30.84 -5.71 -36.73
N ILE A 28 31.16 -5.79 -38.03
CA ILE A 28 32.52 -5.61 -38.52
C ILE A 28 32.87 -4.13 -38.44
N ILE A 29 34.00 -3.81 -37.81
CA ILE A 29 34.50 -2.43 -37.73
C ILE A 29 35.22 -2.11 -39.05
N ASN A 30 34.50 -1.44 -39.96
CA ASN A 30 35.06 -0.98 -41.24
C ASN A 30 35.43 0.52 -41.22
N ASN A 31 34.91 1.29 -40.25
CA ASN A 31 35.07 2.74 -40.09
C ASN A 31 35.60 3.08 -38.68
N ASN A 32 35.64 4.37 -38.32
CA ASN A 32 35.99 4.85 -36.98
C ASN A 32 35.17 4.15 -35.89
N ALA A 33 35.86 3.46 -34.98
CA ALA A 33 35.23 2.72 -33.88
C ALA A 33 34.38 3.60 -32.95
N LYS A 34 34.72 4.90 -32.82
CA LYS A 34 33.94 5.84 -31.98
C LYS A 34 32.52 6.05 -32.51
N ASP A 35 32.37 6.28 -33.81
CA ASP A 35 31.06 6.54 -34.42
C ASP A 35 30.12 5.33 -34.27
N ILE A 36 30.70 4.13 -34.36
CA ILE A 36 30.01 2.86 -34.14
C ILE A 36 29.53 2.75 -32.69
N GLN A 37 30.42 3.05 -31.74
CA GLN A 37 30.11 3.00 -30.31
C GLN A 37 29.00 3.99 -29.93
N GLU A 38 29.03 5.21 -30.48
CA GLU A 38 28.01 6.23 -30.24
C GLU A 38 26.65 5.82 -30.80
N LYS A 39 26.60 5.27 -32.02
CA LYS A 39 25.37 4.75 -32.62
C LYS A 39 24.79 3.61 -31.79
N PHE A 40 25.63 2.67 -31.38
CA PHE A 40 25.21 1.55 -30.54
C PHE A 40 24.66 2.02 -29.19
N ALA A 41 25.34 2.96 -28.52
CA ALA A 41 24.88 3.52 -27.26
C ALA A 41 23.52 4.24 -27.39
N LYS A 42 23.30 4.92 -28.52
CA LYS A 42 22.04 5.60 -28.81
C LYS A 42 20.90 4.61 -29.04
N GLU A 43 21.10 3.60 -29.88
CA GLU A 43 20.11 2.53 -30.13
C GLU A 43 19.73 1.80 -28.84
N PHE A 44 20.71 1.53 -27.98
CA PHE A 44 20.50 0.89 -26.69
C PHE A 44 19.66 1.76 -25.74
N LYS A 45 19.95 3.07 -25.68
CA LYS A 45 19.20 4.02 -24.84
C LYS A 45 17.76 4.19 -25.32
N ASP A 46 17.53 4.18 -26.63
CA ASP A 46 16.20 4.31 -27.22
C ASP A 46 15.34 3.05 -27.00
N THR A 47 15.98 1.88 -26.90
CA THR A 47 15.32 0.60 -26.68
C THR A 47 14.96 0.38 -25.20
N LEU A 48 15.81 0.81 -24.28
CA LEU A 48 15.59 0.73 -22.83
C LEU A 48 14.90 1.97 -22.24
N LYS A 49 13.85 2.46 -22.91
CA LYS A 49 13.02 3.54 -22.36
C LYS A 49 12.33 3.06 -21.09
N ILE A 50 12.81 3.57 -19.97
CA ILE A 50 12.26 3.38 -18.63
C ILE A 50 11.41 4.59 -18.23
N ASP A 51 10.46 4.34 -17.34
CA ASP A 51 9.57 5.33 -16.76
C ASP A 51 10.19 5.98 -15.51
N ASN A 52 9.66 7.12 -15.08
CA ASN A 52 10.11 7.79 -13.85
C ASN A 52 9.66 7.04 -12.57
N GLU A 53 8.58 6.27 -12.66
CA GLU A 53 8.02 5.44 -11.59
C GLU A 53 7.57 4.12 -12.19
N GLY A 54 7.73 3.01 -11.47
CA GLY A 54 7.33 1.70 -11.96
C GLY A 54 8.01 0.54 -11.24
N ILE A 55 7.86 -0.64 -11.80
CA ILE A 55 8.44 -1.87 -11.27
C ILE A 55 9.90 -2.03 -11.69
N ILE A 56 10.59 -3.00 -11.08
CA ILE A 56 11.95 -3.38 -11.46
C ILE A 56 11.90 -4.71 -12.20
N ILE A 57 12.66 -4.84 -13.27
CA ILE A 57 12.75 -6.08 -14.04
C ILE A 57 14.19 -6.55 -14.21
N LYS A 58 14.36 -7.87 -14.25
CA LYS A 58 15.63 -8.56 -14.50
C LYS A 58 15.42 -9.67 -15.53
N ALA A 59 16.38 -9.87 -16.43
CA ALA A 59 16.33 -10.93 -17.44
C ALA A 59 17.70 -11.57 -17.67
N ASP A 60 17.73 -12.74 -18.29
CA ASP A 60 18.95 -13.50 -18.56
C ASP A 60 19.76 -12.98 -19.76
N SER A 61 19.09 -12.33 -20.71
CA SER A 61 19.68 -11.80 -21.92
C SER A 61 19.07 -10.46 -22.32
N LEU A 62 19.73 -9.75 -23.23
CA LEU A 62 19.22 -8.49 -23.76
C LEU A 62 17.90 -8.67 -24.52
N GLY A 63 17.83 -9.66 -25.42
CA GLY A 63 16.60 -9.92 -26.17
C GLY A 63 15.41 -10.29 -25.28
N SER A 64 15.67 -11.04 -24.21
CA SER A 64 14.66 -11.34 -23.19
C SER A 64 14.18 -10.09 -22.46
N LEU A 65 15.10 -9.17 -22.14
CA LEU A 65 14.78 -7.91 -21.46
C LEU A 65 13.92 -7.02 -22.34
N GLU A 66 14.26 -6.89 -23.61
CA GLU A 66 13.51 -6.11 -24.61
C GLU A 66 12.09 -6.67 -24.83
N ALA A 67 11.97 -7.99 -24.94
CA ALA A 67 10.69 -8.67 -25.07
C ALA A 67 9.80 -8.43 -23.83
N LEU A 68 10.37 -8.56 -22.62
CA LEU A 68 9.66 -8.31 -21.38
C LEU A 68 9.22 -6.84 -21.27
N LEU A 69 10.09 -5.87 -21.58
CA LEU A 69 9.75 -4.44 -21.60
C LEU A 69 8.60 -4.15 -22.56
N THR A 70 8.64 -4.72 -23.76
CA THR A 70 7.60 -4.52 -24.78
C THR A 70 6.24 -5.03 -24.28
N LEU A 71 6.21 -6.23 -23.70
CA LEU A 71 4.98 -6.83 -23.20
C LEU A 71 4.43 -6.10 -21.97
N LEU A 72 5.30 -5.68 -21.06
CA LEU A 72 4.90 -4.88 -19.90
C LEU A 72 4.31 -3.53 -20.32
N LYS A 73 4.91 -2.89 -21.33
CA LYS A 73 4.39 -1.65 -21.91
C LYS A 73 3.02 -1.85 -22.55
N GLN A 74 2.81 -2.94 -23.28
CA GLN A 74 1.50 -3.30 -23.84
C GLN A 74 0.46 -3.57 -22.75
N ALA A 75 0.89 -4.13 -21.61
CA ALA A 75 0.06 -4.34 -20.43
C ALA A 75 -0.13 -3.08 -19.56
N ASN A 76 0.39 -1.92 -19.97
CA ASN A 76 0.40 -0.66 -19.20
C ASN A 76 1.04 -0.79 -17.81
N ILE A 77 2.10 -1.59 -17.70
CA ILE A 77 2.89 -1.76 -16.48
C ILE A 77 4.19 -0.97 -16.63
N PRO A 78 4.35 0.17 -15.92
CA PRO A 78 5.52 1.02 -16.08
C PRO A 78 6.75 0.39 -15.40
N VAL A 79 7.93 0.65 -15.95
CA VAL A 79 9.19 0.05 -15.51
C VAL A 79 10.20 1.15 -15.21
N VAL A 80 10.63 1.27 -13.96
CA VAL A 80 11.60 2.30 -13.53
C VAL A 80 13.05 1.82 -13.65
N LYS A 81 13.27 0.51 -13.63
CA LYS A 81 14.62 -0.08 -13.68
C LYS A 81 14.58 -1.41 -14.38
N ALA A 82 15.51 -1.61 -15.32
CA ALA A 82 15.69 -2.85 -16.07
C ALA A 82 17.16 -3.26 -16.03
N GLY A 83 17.45 -4.56 -15.95
CA GLY A 83 18.82 -5.06 -15.94
C GLY A 83 18.95 -6.52 -16.34
N ILE A 84 20.17 -6.93 -16.66
CA ILE A 84 20.50 -8.31 -17.03
C ILE A 84 21.19 -9.00 -15.85
N GLY A 85 20.93 -10.29 -15.67
CA GLY A 85 21.51 -11.12 -14.62
C GLY A 85 20.62 -11.26 -13.37
N GLN A 86 21.18 -11.89 -12.34
CA GLN A 86 20.47 -12.23 -11.12
C GLN A 86 19.88 -11.00 -10.40
N ILE A 87 18.82 -11.24 -9.63
CA ILE A 87 18.21 -10.22 -8.77
C ILE A 87 19.16 -9.98 -7.59
N SER A 88 19.63 -8.74 -7.46
CA SER A 88 20.64 -8.33 -6.47
C SER A 88 20.03 -7.63 -5.25
N LYS A 89 20.84 -7.47 -4.19
CA LYS A 89 20.46 -6.64 -3.03
C LYS A 89 20.09 -5.19 -3.43
N GLY A 90 20.77 -4.62 -4.42
CA GLY A 90 20.50 -3.28 -4.92
C GLY A 90 19.14 -3.17 -5.63
N ASP A 91 18.66 -4.26 -6.25
CA ASP A 91 17.34 -4.32 -6.86
C ASP A 91 16.25 -4.37 -5.78
N ILE A 92 16.46 -5.16 -4.72
CA ILE A 92 15.56 -5.19 -3.54
C ILE A 92 15.49 -3.81 -2.88
N GLY A 93 16.63 -3.14 -2.66
CA GLY A 93 16.67 -1.80 -2.07
C GLY A 93 15.88 -0.78 -2.89
N ALA A 94 16.02 -0.81 -4.22
CA ALA A 94 15.26 0.06 -5.11
C ALA A 94 13.76 -0.25 -5.09
N ALA A 95 13.37 -1.54 -5.07
CA ALA A 95 11.96 -1.91 -4.98
C ALA A 95 11.34 -1.56 -3.61
N LYS A 96 12.12 -1.61 -2.51
CA LYS A 96 11.66 -1.15 -1.19
C LYS A 96 11.33 0.35 -1.19
N ALA A 97 12.10 1.17 -1.90
CA ALA A 97 11.82 2.60 -2.02
C ALA A 97 10.43 2.88 -2.63
N ASN A 98 9.90 1.96 -3.44
CA ASN A 98 8.55 2.08 -4.00
C ASN A 98 7.43 1.85 -2.96
N LEU A 99 7.69 1.21 -1.81
CA LEU A 99 6.65 0.94 -0.79
C LEU A 99 6.00 2.22 -0.26
N GLU A 100 6.78 3.29 -0.12
CA GLU A 100 6.31 4.58 0.39
C GLU A 100 5.56 5.39 -0.68
N LEU A 101 5.93 5.22 -1.96
CA LEU A 101 5.36 5.96 -3.08
C LEU A 101 4.10 5.27 -3.61
N ASN A 102 4.24 3.99 -3.99
CA ASN A 102 3.19 3.17 -4.56
C ASN A 102 3.48 1.69 -4.30
N GLN A 103 2.72 1.11 -3.37
CA GLN A 103 2.87 -0.28 -2.95
C GLN A 103 2.67 -1.29 -4.11
N LEU A 104 1.95 -0.93 -5.18
CA LEU A 104 1.79 -1.77 -6.37
C LEU A 104 3.05 -1.81 -7.26
N ASN A 105 4.01 -0.91 -7.02
CA ASN A 105 5.29 -0.85 -7.70
C ASN A 105 6.41 -1.52 -6.87
N ALA A 106 6.13 -1.95 -5.63
CA ALA A 106 7.10 -2.64 -4.76
C ALA A 106 7.25 -4.13 -5.11
N VAL A 107 7.66 -4.39 -6.36
CA VAL A 107 7.77 -5.73 -6.93
C VAL A 107 8.90 -5.80 -7.96
N ILE A 108 9.57 -6.96 -7.99
CA ILE A 108 10.62 -7.28 -8.96
C ILE A 108 10.17 -8.45 -9.82
N LEU A 109 10.23 -8.29 -11.14
CA LEU A 109 10.01 -9.38 -12.10
C LEU A 109 11.35 -9.93 -12.60
N GLY A 110 11.52 -11.24 -12.54
CA GLY A 110 12.70 -11.93 -13.07
C GLY A 110 12.33 -12.91 -14.18
N PHE A 111 12.76 -12.64 -15.41
CA PHE A 111 12.63 -13.58 -16.52
C PHE A 111 13.87 -14.47 -16.65
N ASN A 112 13.69 -15.76 -16.40
CA ASN A 112 14.74 -16.78 -16.48
C ASN A 112 16.01 -16.43 -15.66
N VAL A 113 15.84 -15.76 -14.52
CA VAL A 113 16.93 -15.37 -13.62
C VAL A 113 16.71 -15.90 -12.21
N GLU A 114 17.81 -16.10 -11.50
CA GLU A 114 17.84 -16.48 -10.10
C GLU A 114 17.98 -15.24 -9.19
N ILE A 115 17.75 -15.46 -7.91
CA ILE A 115 17.98 -14.47 -6.86
C ILE A 115 19.37 -14.74 -6.27
N GLU A 116 20.15 -13.70 -6.04
CA GLU A 116 21.45 -13.80 -5.36
C GLU A 116 21.29 -14.48 -3.99
N SER A 117 22.18 -15.41 -3.66
CA SER A 117 22.15 -16.18 -2.41
C SER A 117 22.16 -15.27 -1.16
N ASP A 118 21.52 -15.73 -0.08
CA ASP A 118 21.40 -15.03 1.22
C ASP A 118 20.49 -13.78 1.27
N LEU A 119 19.65 -13.56 0.24
CA LEU A 119 18.63 -12.52 0.26
C LEU A 119 17.31 -13.01 0.88
N LYS A 120 16.83 -12.30 1.91
CA LYS A 120 15.47 -12.44 2.46
C LYS A 120 14.59 -11.27 1.98
N PRO A 121 13.67 -11.50 1.04
CA PRO A 121 12.75 -10.46 0.56
C PRO A 121 11.57 -10.34 1.53
N GLU A 122 11.80 -9.80 2.74
CA GLU A 122 10.74 -9.72 3.76
C GLU A 122 9.67 -8.65 3.42
N ASP A 123 10.00 -7.63 2.60
CA ASP A 123 9.11 -6.49 2.33
C ASP A 123 8.79 -6.25 0.85
N VAL A 124 9.38 -7.02 -0.08
CA VAL A 124 9.24 -6.82 -1.52
C VAL A 124 8.78 -8.10 -2.18
N LYS A 125 7.78 -8.01 -3.05
CA LYS A 125 7.36 -9.16 -3.85
C LYS A 125 8.40 -9.43 -4.94
N ILE A 126 8.88 -10.67 -5.04
CA ILE A 126 9.68 -11.13 -6.17
C ILE A 126 8.87 -12.18 -6.93
N ILE A 127 8.76 -12.01 -8.25
CA ILE A 127 8.08 -12.94 -9.14
C ILE A 127 9.05 -13.34 -10.23
N THR A 128 9.40 -14.63 -10.30
CA THR A 128 10.31 -15.16 -11.31
C THR A 128 9.63 -16.23 -12.14
N ASN A 129 9.82 -16.22 -13.45
CA ASN A 129 9.30 -17.24 -14.34
C ASN A 129 10.20 -17.41 -15.56
N LYS A 130 10.15 -18.59 -16.19
CA LYS A 130 10.86 -18.87 -17.44
C LYS A 130 10.03 -18.52 -18.69
N VAL A 131 8.81 -18.05 -18.47
CA VAL A 131 7.81 -17.81 -19.52
C VAL A 131 7.26 -16.40 -19.36
N VAL A 132 7.43 -15.56 -20.39
CA VAL A 132 7.17 -14.11 -20.27
C VAL A 132 5.69 -13.81 -20.01
N TYR A 133 4.75 -14.46 -20.73
CA TYR A 133 3.32 -14.20 -20.54
C TYR A 133 2.84 -14.56 -19.12
N ARG A 134 3.40 -15.62 -18.51
CA ARG A 134 3.10 -15.97 -17.12
C ARG A 134 3.55 -14.89 -16.15
N LEU A 135 4.69 -14.24 -16.39
CA LEU A 135 5.10 -13.09 -15.57
C LEU A 135 4.07 -11.96 -15.61
N ILE A 136 3.47 -11.70 -16.77
CA ILE A 136 2.44 -10.67 -16.94
C ILE A 136 1.15 -11.06 -16.20
N GLU A 137 0.73 -12.32 -16.30
CA GLU A 137 -0.43 -12.83 -15.56
C GLU A 137 -0.18 -12.77 -14.04
N ASP A 138 0.98 -13.24 -13.58
CA ASP A 138 1.36 -13.28 -12.17
C ASP A 138 1.41 -11.87 -11.55
N ILE A 139 1.96 -10.88 -12.27
CA ILE A 139 2.01 -9.50 -11.78
C ILE A 139 0.62 -8.85 -11.75
N GLN A 140 -0.24 -9.13 -12.73
CA GLN A 140 -1.60 -8.60 -12.76
C GLN A 140 -2.42 -9.19 -11.60
N ALA A 141 -2.36 -10.51 -11.41
CA ALA A 141 -3.03 -11.18 -10.30
C ALA A 141 -2.56 -10.63 -8.95
N TRP A 142 -1.24 -10.49 -8.77
CA TRP A 142 -0.69 -9.90 -7.54
C TRP A 142 -1.12 -8.45 -7.35
N ARG A 143 -1.14 -7.62 -8.39
CA ARG A 143 -1.62 -6.23 -8.29
C ARG A 143 -3.08 -6.16 -7.89
N THR A 144 -3.93 -7.02 -8.44
CA THR A 144 -5.35 -7.11 -8.07
C THR A 144 -5.52 -7.50 -6.61
N GLU A 145 -4.85 -8.57 -6.17
CA GLU A 145 -4.89 -9.02 -4.78
C GLU A 145 -4.35 -7.94 -3.83
N ARG A 146 -3.21 -7.33 -4.18
CA ARG A 146 -2.58 -6.29 -3.36
C ARG A 146 -3.45 -5.05 -3.28
N GLN A 147 -4.08 -4.63 -4.37
CA GLN A 147 -5.01 -3.50 -4.37
C GLN A 147 -6.23 -3.78 -3.49
N ALA A 148 -6.81 -4.99 -3.58
CA ALA A 148 -7.92 -5.38 -2.71
C ALA A 148 -7.52 -5.40 -1.23
N GLN A 149 -6.30 -5.85 -0.92
CA GLN A 149 -5.77 -5.83 0.43
C GLN A 149 -5.55 -4.39 0.94
N ILE A 150 -4.95 -3.51 0.12
CA ILE A 150 -4.77 -2.08 0.45
C ILE A 150 -6.12 -1.43 0.73
N GLU A 151 -7.13 -1.72 -0.08
CA GLU A 151 -8.47 -1.17 0.09
C GLU A 151 -9.14 -1.70 1.36
N LYS A 152 -9.01 -3.00 1.63
CA LYS A 152 -9.51 -3.62 2.86
C LYS A 152 -8.87 -3.03 4.10
N ASP A 153 -7.55 -2.84 4.08
CA ASP A 153 -6.80 -2.26 5.20
C ASP A 153 -7.22 -0.80 5.44
N ARG A 154 -7.38 -0.02 4.35
CA ARG A 154 -7.98 1.33 4.42
C ARG A 154 -9.35 1.28 5.08
N MET A 155 -10.26 0.42 4.62
CA MET A 155 -11.61 0.30 5.16
C MET A 155 -11.62 -0.12 6.64
N MET A 156 -10.74 -1.02 7.06
CA MET A 156 -10.63 -1.41 8.47
C MET A 156 -10.20 -0.23 9.36
N GLU A 157 -9.23 0.58 8.91
CA GLU A 157 -8.83 1.79 9.62
C GLU A 157 -9.98 2.80 9.72
N LEU A 158 -10.79 2.95 8.65
CA LEU A 158 -11.98 3.84 8.63
C LEU A 158 -13.10 3.36 9.55
N SER A 159 -13.26 2.04 9.76
CA SER A 159 -14.36 1.45 10.54
C SER A 159 -14.42 1.83 12.03
N GLN A 160 -13.47 2.63 12.50
CA GLN A 160 -13.38 3.09 13.89
C GLN A 160 -14.08 4.42 14.15
N ILE A 161 -14.56 5.13 13.13
CA ILE A 161 -15.22 6.42 13.29
C ILE A 161 -16.57 6.21 14.00
N CYS A 162 -16.77 6.88 15.13
CA CYS A 162 -18.09 6.91 15.75
C CYS A 162 -18.36 8.21 16.49
N LYS A 163 -19.58 8.73 16.33
CA LYS A 163 -20.17 9.77 17.18
C LYS A 163 -21.38 9.19 17.88
N LEU A 164 -21.43 9.33 19.20
CA LEU A 164 -22.48 8.80 20.06
C LEU A 164 -23.21 9.92 20.76
N GLU A 165 -24.54 9.84 20.85
CA GLU A 165 -25.36 10.67 21.73
C GLU A 165 -25.65 9.91 23.02
N ILE A 166 -25.44 10.56 24.17
CA ILE A 166 -25.75 9.97 25.48
C ILE A 166 -27.26 10.08 25.74
N LEU A 167 -27.92 8.94 25.98
CA LEU A 167 -29.32 8.88 26.36
C LEU A 167 -29.43 9.01 27.89
N HIS A 168 -29.39 10.24 28.39
CA HIS A 168 -29.30 10.56 29.82
C HIS A 168 -30.40 9.94 30.70
N LYS A 169 -31.59 9.67 30.13
CA LYS A 169 -32.70 9.02 30.83
C LYS A 169 -32.52 7.51 31.02
N PHE A 170 -31.55 6.91 30.33
CA PHE A 170 -31.30 5.47 30.28
C PHE A 170 -29.98 5.12 30.96
N GLN A 171 -29.82 5.54 32.21
CA GLN A 171 -28.70 5.16 33.06
C GLN A 171 -29.10 3.90 33.85
N PHE A 172 -28.35 2.81 33.69
CA PHE A 172 -28.61 1.53 34.37
C PHE A 172 -27.65 1.30 35.53
N ARG A 173 -26.42 1.80 35.43
CA ARG A 173 -25.39 1.65 36.46
C ARG A 173 -24.46 2.86 36.48
N ASN A 174 -24.25 3.44 37.65
CA ASN A 174 -23.45 4.67 37.78
C ASN A 174 -21.94 4.45 37.62
N SER A 175 -21.39 3.34 38.13
CA SER A 175 -19.94 3.04 38.05
C SER A 175 -19.64 1.54 38.23
N ASN A 176 -18.39 1.16 37.90
CA ASN A 176 -17.85 -0.20 38.02
C ASN A 176 -18.71 -1.33 37.43
N PRO A 177 -18.90 -1.38 36.09
CA PRO A 177 -18.68 -0.32 35.10
C PRO A 177 -19.89 0.64 35.00
N ALA A 178 -19.71 1.85 34.48
CA ALA A 178 -20.87 2.66 34.11
C ALA A 178 -21.62 1.98 32.95
N ILE A 179 -22.94 1.89 33.04
CA ILE A 179 -23.80 1.28 32.02
C ILE A 179 -24.95 2.24 31.73
N PHE A 180 -25.06 2.66 30.48
CA PHE A 180 -26.07 3.62 30.05
C PHE A 180 -26.37 3.47 28.55
N GLY A 181 -27.53 3.96 28.14
CA GLY A 181 -27.97 3.98 26.75
C GLY A 181 -27.28 5.06 25.93
N ILE A 182 -26.95 4.74 24.69
CA ILE A 182 -26.45 5.67 23.67
C ILE A 182 -27.20 5.50 22.37
N ARG A 183 -27.14 6.50 21.50
CA ARG A 183 -27.51 6.39 20.08
C ARG A 183 -26.28 6.63 19.21
N VAL A 184 -26.05 5.77 18.22
CA VAL A 184 -24.97 5.98 17.23
C VAL A 184 -25.42 7.00 16.20
N LEU A 185 -24.79 8.17 16.17
CA LEU A 185 -25.12 9.27 15.25
C LEU A 185 -24.30 9.26 13.96
N ALA A 186 -23.13 8.64 13.98
CA ALA A 186 -22.28 8.50 12.79
C ALA A 186 -21.39 7.27 12.93
N GLY A 187 -21.18 6.57 11.81
CA GLY A 187 -20.21 5.47 11.69
C GLY A 187 -20.60 4.21 12.47
N ASN A 188 -19.61 3.44 12.95
CA ASN A 188 -19.81 2.17 13.64
C ASN A 188 -19.13 2.18 15.01
N LEU A 189 -19.88 1.90 16.07
CA LEU A 189 -19.33 1.68 17.40
C LEU A 189 -18.90 0.22 17.54
N LYS A 190 -17.63 -0.01 17.86
CA LYS A 190 -17.09 -1.35 18.15
C LYS A 190 -16.62 -1.47 19.58
N ARG A 191 -16.64 -2.70 20.08
CA ARG A 191 -16.02 -3.05 21.36
C ARG A 191 -14.53 -2.68 21.35
N GLY A 192 -14.03 -2.21 22.48
CA GLY A 192 -12.62 -1.83 22.68
C GLY A 192 -12.24 -0.42 22.24
N ILE A 193 -13.11 0.30 21.53
CA ILE A 193 -12.85 1.69 21.11
C ILE A 193 -12.70 2.57 22.35
N GLN A 194 -11.63 3.39 22.36
CA GLN A 194 -11.43 4.45 23.34
C GLN A 194 -12.32 5.64 23.00
N LEU A 195 -13.11 6.11 23.96
CA LEU A 195 -13.96 7.28 23.80
C LEU A 195 -13.35 8.53 24.43
N ILE A 196 -13.65 9.68 23.82
CA ILE A 196 -13.42 11.03 24.34
C ILE A 196 -14.74 11.80 24.39
N ASP A 197 -14.79 12.84 25.21
CA ASP A 197 -15.92 13.77 25.23
C ASP A 197 -15.73 14.95 24.24
N GLU A 198 -16.71 15.85 24.24
CA GLU A 198 -16.73 17.09 23.44
C GLU A 198 -15.65 18.13 23.81
N THR A 199 -14.82 17.85 24.82
CA THR A 199 -13.70 18.68 25.29
C THR A 199 -12.34 18.01 25.12
N ASP A 200 -12.29 16.87 24.44
CA ASP A 200 -11.11 16.03 24.26
C ASP A 200 -10.57 15.41 25.56
N GLU A 201 -11.42 15.17 26.55
CA GLU A 201 -11.06 14.38 27.73
C GLU A 201 -11.29 12.89 27.47
N GLN A 202 -10.35 12.04 27.90
CA GLN A 202 -10.49 10.59 27.76
C GLN A 202 -11.48 10.04 28.77
N ILE A 203 -12.51 9.32 28.27
CA ILE A 203 -13.54 8.73 29.12
C ILE A 203 -13.17 7.29 29.51
N ALA A 204 -13.26 6.35 28.58
CA ALA A 204 -12.91 4.94 28.79
C ALA A 204 -12.94 4.17 27.46
N ARG A 205 -12.42 2.94 27.49
CA ARG A 205 -12.67 1.97 26.41
C ARG A 205 -14.01 1.28 26.60
N VAL A 206 -14.73 1.08 25.49
CA VAL A 206 -15.97 0.31 25.47
C VAL A 206 -15.68 -1.15 25.81
N LYS A 207 -16.18 -1.62 26.96
CA LYS A 207 -15.99 -3.02 27.40
C LYS A 207 -16.99 -3.97 26.73
N ALA A 208 -18.24 -3.54 26.61
CA ALA A 208 -19.34 -4.32 26.06
C ALA A 208 -20.38 -3.38 25.44
N ILE A 209 -21.07 -3.91 24.43
CA ILE A 209 -22.21 -3.30 23.75
C ILE A 209 -23.36 -4.31 23.86
N GLU A 210 -24.52 -3.85 24.29
CA GLU A 210 -25.73 -4.66 24.43
C GLU A 210 -26.86 -4.08 23.58
N GLU A 211 -27.29 -4.85 22.58
CA GLU A 211 -28.45 -4.59 21.73
C GLU A 211 -29.55 -5.59 22.11
N GLU A 212 -30.69 -5.11 22.58
CA GLU A 212 -31.84 -5.95 22.96
C GLU A 212 -31.49 -7.13 23.90
N LYS A 213 -30.60 -6.89 24.88
CA LYS A 213 -30.06 -7.89 25.84
C LYS A 213 -29.07 -8.91 25.24
N ASN A 214 -28.71 -8.79 23.97
CA ASN A 214 -27.66 -9.59 23.35
C ASN A 214 -26.36 -8.79 23.30
N SER A 215 -25.24 -9.43 23.66
CA SER A 215 -23.93 -8.81 23.50
C SER A 215 -23.53 -8.84 22.03
N VAL A 216 -23.14 -7.67 21.50
CA VAL A 216 -22.69 -7.50 20.12
C VAL A 216 -21.27 -6.93 20.09
N GLU A 217 -20.52 -7.27 19.04
CA GLU A 217 -19.15 -6.76 18.86
C GLU A 217 -19.12 -5.37 18.19
N GLU A 218 -20.13 -5.08 17.38
CA GLU A 218 -20.29 -3.79 16.70
C GLU A 218 -21.76 -3.41 16.52
N VAL A 219 -22.00 -2.10 16.41
CA VAL A 219 -23.31 -1.52 16.13
C VAL A 219 -23.19 -0.33 15.19
N SER A 220 -24.05 -0.29 14.18
CA SER A 220 -24.05 0.75 13.13
C SER A 220 -24.87 1.98 13.49
N GLU A 221 -24.66 3.04 12.71
CA GLU A 221 -25.40 4.30 12.75
C GLU A 221 -26.92 4.11 12.83
N GLY A 222 -27.58 4.96 13.62
CA GLY A 222 -29.03 5.00 13.80
C GLY A 222 -29.56 4.11 14.93
N LYS A 223 -28.77 3.15 15.41
CA LYS A 223 -29.18 2.23 16.48
C LYS A 223 -28.99 2.82 17.87
N GLU A 224 -29.84 2.37 18.80
CA GLU A 224 -29.76 2.65 20.23
C GLU A 224 -29.37 1.38 20.98
N VAL A 225 -28.33 1.47 21.82
CA VAL A 225 -27.78 0.34 22.57
C VAL A 225 -27.33 0.76 23.95
N ALA A 226 -27.14 -0.19 24.86
CA ALA A 226 -26.45 0.06 26.11
C ALA A 226 -24.95 -0.21 25.95
N ILE A 227 -24.10 0.63 26.53
CA ILE A 227 -22.64 0.44 26.53
C ILE A 227 -22.11 0.34 27.96
N SER A 228 -21.02 -0.40 28.12
CA SER A 228 -20.33 -0.58 29.39
C SER A 228 -18.95 0.10 29.38
N LEU A 229 -18.75 1.08 30.26
CA LEU A 229 -17.52 1.85 30.40
C LEU A 229 -16.87 1.62 31.79
N PRO A 230 -15.82 0.79 31.89
CA PRO A 230 -15.09 0.57 33.14
C PRO A 230 -14.33 1.81 33.58
N GLY A 231 -14.21 2.03 34.89
CA GLY A 231 -13.48 3.18 35.45
C GLY A 231 -14.19 4.53 35.29
N THR A 232 -15.32 4.58 34.58
CA THR A 232 -16.14 5.78 34.42
C THR A 232 -17.20 5.87 35.53
N ASN A 233 -17.44 7.08 36.02
CA ASN A 233 -18.61 7.41 36.85
C ASN A 233 -19.56 8.30 36.05
N PHE A 234 -20.75 7.82 35.76
CA PHE A 234 -21.69 8.50 34.86
C PHE A 234 -22.10 9.88 35.38
N GLU A 235 -22.56 9.98 36.63
CA GLU A 235 -23.02 11.26 37.19
C GLU A 235 -21.92 12.32 37.28
N ARG A 236 -20.67 11.91 37.55
CA ARG A 236 -19.56 12.84 37.72
C ARG A 236 -18.91 13.27 36.41
N GLN A 237 -18.90 12.40 35.40
CA GLN A 237 -18.10 12.60 34.19
C GLN A 237 -18.95 12.77 32.93
N LEU A 238 -20.20 12.29 32.93
CA LEU A 238 -21.04 12.20 31.73
C LEU A 238 -22.39 12.91 31.86
N ALA A 239 -22.83 13.30 33.06
CA ALA A 239 -24.15 13.90 33.27
C ALA A 239 -24.34 15.25 32.56
N ASP A 240 -23.25 15.99 32.32
CA ASP A 240 -23.23 17.26 31.61
C ASP A 240 -22.81 17.11 30.14
N LYS A 241 -22.46 15.90 29.69
CA LYS A 241 -21.91 15.65 28.35
C LYS A 241 -22.99 15.20 27.40
N LYS A 242 -23.07 15.81 26.22
CA LYS A 242 -24.07 15.41 25.23
C LYS A 242 -23.57 14.29 24.32
N TYR A 243 -22.33 14.39 23.87
CA TYR A 243 -21.76 13.49 22.88
C TYR A 243 -20.46 12.85 23.33
N LEU A 244 -20.24 11.62 22.84
CA LEU A 244 -18.97 10.93 22.91
C LEU A 244 -18.47 10.66 21.49
N TYR A 245 -17.15 10.68 21.33
CA TYR A 245 -16.49 10.44 20.06
C TYR A 245 -15.44 9.35 20.22
N ASN A 246 -15.14 8.61 19.16
CA ASN A 246 -13.94 7.77 19.17
C ASN A 246 -12.68 8.64 19.28
N GLN A 247 -11.70 8.16 20.03
CA GLN A 247 -10.40 8.80 20.08
C GLN A 247 -9.66 8.54 18.75
N ILE A 248 -9.30 9.62 18.06
CA ILE A 248 -8.56 9.57 16.79
C ILE A 248 -7.18 10.23 16.99
N SER A 249 -6.13 9.61 16.45
CA SER A 249 -4.76 10.16 16.38
C SER A 249 -4.57 11.07 15.15
N GLU A 250 -3.53 11.91 15.13
CA GLU A 250 -3.23 12.76 13.96
C GLU A 250 -2.98 11.95 12.69
N SER A 251 -2.36 10.77 12.82
CA SER A 251 -2.11 9.88 11.68
C SER A 251 -3.44 9.36 11.12
N GLN A 252 -4.30 8.81 11.98
CA GLN A 252 -5.64 8.36 11.56
C GLN A 252 -6.47 9.49 10.93
N PHE A 253 -6.43 10.70 11.50
CA PHE A 253 -7.11 11.85 10.91
C PHE A 253 -6.60 12.19 9.50
N LYS A 254 -5.28 12.17 9.29
CA LYS A 254 -4.69 12.37 7.95
C LYS A 254 -5.10 11.26 6.98
N HIS A 255 -5.18 10.02 7.46
CA HIS A 255 -5.68 8.88 6.69
C HIS A 255 -7.15 9.09 6.28
N PHE A 256 -8.01 9.52 7.20
CA PHE A 256 -9.42 9.83 6.91
C PHE A 256 -9.56 10.95 5.89
N LYS A 257 -8.73 11.99 5.99
CA LYS A 257 -8.70 13.09 5.02
C LYS A 257 -8.28 12.63 3.61
N LYS A 258 -7.35 11.67 3.51
CA LYS A 258 -6.89 11.12 2.22
C LYS A 258 -7.90 10.19 1.55
N ASN A 259 -8.74 9.52 2.33
CA ASN A 259 -9.72 8.54 1.85
C ASN A 259 -11.16 9.04 2.09
N LYS A 260 -11.39 10.33 1.89
CA LYS A 260 -12.69 10.98 2.17
C LYS A 260 -13.81 10.45 1.27
N ASP A 261 -13.45 9.95 0.09
CA ASP A 261 -14.32 9.30 -0.89
C ASP A 261 -14.95 8.00 -0.38
N LEU A 262 -14.35 7.36 0.62
CA LEU A 262 -14.86 6.13 1.24
C LEU A 262 -15.78 6.38 2.45
N LEU A 263 -15.97 7.64 2.85
CA LEU A 263 -16.70 8.01 4.05
C LEU A 263 -18.11 8.53 3.73
N SER A 264 -19.06 8.17 4.60
CA SER A 264 -20.41 8.75 4.58
C SER A 264 -20.41 10.22 5.01
N GLU A 265 -21.48 10.96 4.67
CA GLU A 265 -21.61 12.36 5.07
C GLU A 265 -21.63 12.56 6.59
N SER A 266 -22.23 11.62 7.33
CA SER A 266 -22.27 11.63 8.80
C SER A 266 -20.87 11.44 9.39
N GLU A 267 -20.07 10.50 8.85
CA GLU A 267 -18.68 10.28 9.26
C GLU A 267 -17.79 11.49 8.95
N ILE A 268 -17.94 12.11 7.78
CA ILE A 268 -17.20 13.34 7.42
C ILE A 268 -17.50 14.46 8.42
N LYS A 269 -18.76 14.63 8.83
CA LYS A 269 -19.16 15.61 9.86
C LYS A 269 -18.55 15.26 11.22
N ALA A 270 -18.65 14.01 11.65
CA ALA A 270 -18.07 13.55 12.91
C ALA A 270 -16.55 13.78 12.98
N ILE A 271 -15.82 13.44 11.92
CA ILE A 271 -14.37 13.68 11.83
C ILE A 271 -14.04 15.18 11.89
N SER A 272 -14.84 16.03 11.25
CA SER A 272 -14.66 17.48 11.27
C SER A 272 -14.86 18.04 12.68
N GLU A 273 -15.90 17.59 13.39
CA GLU A 273 -16.13 17.94 14.80
C GLU A 273 -14.97 17.48 15.69
N ILE A 274 -14.48 16.24 15.53
CA ILE A 274 -13.32 15.74 16.30
C ILE A 274 -12.09 16.60 16.04
N ALA A 275 -11.86 17.03 14.81
CA ALA A 275 -10.75 17.93 14.48
C ALA A 275 -10.88 19.29 15.17
N GLU A 276 -12.09 19.86 15.23
CA GLU A 276 -12.35 21.10 15.95
C GLU A 276 -12.11 20.95 17.45
N ILE A 277 -12.62 19.86 18.05
CA ILE A 277 -12.42 19.51 19.46
C ILE A 277 -10.91 19.43 19.78
N LYS A 278 -10.16 18.67 18.98
CA LYS A 278 -8.70 18.50 19.14
C LYS A 278 -7.93 19.81 18.94
N ARG A 279 -8.33 20.64 17.96
CA ARG A 279 -7.63 21.90 17.66
C ARG A 279 -7.81 22.98 18.71
N LYS A 280 -8.87 22.92 19.53
CA LYS A 280 -9.01 23.79 20.71
C LYS A 280 -7.87 23.59 21.71
N LYS A 281 -7.36 22.37 21.86
CA LYS A 281 -6.18 22.07 22.70
C LYS A 281 -4.85 22.26 21.95
N LYS A 282 -4.81 21.93 20.66
CA LYS A 282 -3.60 22.03 19.81
C LYS A 282 -3.94 22.57 18.42
N SER A 283 -3.71 23.87 18.18
CA SER A 283 -4.05 24.57 16.91
C SER A 283 -3.60 23.85 15.63
N GLU A 284 -2.40 23.27 15.65
CA GLU A 284 -1.82 22.59 14.48
C GLU A 284 -2.21 21.11 14.36
N TRP A 285 -3.12 20.61 15.19
CA TRP A 285 -3.51 19.20 15.18
C TRP A 285 -4.14 18.80 13.84
N GLY A 286 -3.55 17.78 13.21
CA GLY A 286 -4.05 17.21 11.96
C GLY A 286 -3.85 18.09 10.72
N LYS A 287 -3.02 19.14 10.79
CA LYS A 287 -2.57 19.89 9.61
C LYS A 287 -1.51 19.12 8.82
#